data_AF-A0A956JI32-F1
#
_entry.id   AF-A0A956JI32-F1
#
_cell.length_a   1.000
_cell.length_b   1.000
_cell.length_c   1.000
_cell.angle_alpha   90.00
_cell.angle_beta   90.00
_cell.angle_gamma   90.00
#
_symmetry.space_group_name_H-M   'P 1'
#
loop_
_entity.id
_entity.type
_entity.pdbx_description
1 polymer ?
#
loop_
_entity_poly.entity_id
_entity_poly.type
_entity_poly.pdbx_seq_one_letter_code
_entity_poly.pdbx_strand_id
1 'polypeptide(L)'
;MKDLSMPMNSRLPLLLASAALASLSLGGCLSAGPVPEGNESETSSDSDTTTSGETTTTTDGTSTTMTSTSTTMTTSAGVCGDGNVDAGEECDDGAGNSDDAACTSSCMNNVCGDGLVLGGVEECDDGNEVNTDNCTAECKDNVCGDGILNEGVEICDDGVNDGSYGGCMANCAQLGPYCGDTFVDADNEECDDPDFHSGCLPEQCVMATSCLEIKNAVAEADTGIYTIAPAKEGVAPLQVWCDMEADGGGYTMVKVNHYPGRNAAEAEAVCDKYGMTLFVPRTEAHLVGAFNFAVNENLAPLEFQDVTAIDEFLLIMGIYPKVTGETCPGAALNSVDCEAFEANDGGPFWASNAPFEGQPSTSNCEGCSGLYGFDENGAVNYMTFYAIKGGGESETFMCHIGDKQ
;
A
#
# COMPACT_ATOMS: atom_id res chain seq x y z
N MET A 1 -57.75 33.51 -19.09
CA MET A 1 -58.80 32.84 -19.91
C MET A 1 -58.16 32.16 -21.12
N LYS A 2 -57.64 30.95 -20.93
CA LYS A 2 -57.94 29.77 -21.74
C LYS A 2 -57.23 28.60 -21.08
N ASP A 3 -58.08 27.70 -20.61
CA ASP A 3 -57.79 26.46 -19.92
C ASP A 3 -57.33 25.34 -20.87
N LEU A 4 -56.85 24.27 -20.23
CA LEU A 4 -56.98 22.85 -20.59
C LEU A 4 -56.06 22.29 -21.69
N SER A 5 -55.06 21.50 -21.32
CA SER A 5 -55.23 20.06 -21.03
C SER A 5 -53.89 19.32 -21.12
N MET A 6 -53.51 18.64 -20.04
CA MET A 6 -52.56 17.54 -20.05
C MET A 6 -53.11 16.36 -20.86
N PRO A 7 -52.26 15.37 -21.19
CA PRO A 7 -52.64 14.00 -20.91
C PRO A 7 -51.64 13.29 -20.00
N MET A 8 -52.18 12.78 -18.88
CA MET A 8 -51.62 11.66 -18.13
C MET A 8 -51.85 10.37 -18.93
N ASN A 9 -50.83 9.52 -18.98
CA ASN A 9 -50.95 8.06 -19.21
C ASN A 9 -49.57 7.46 -18.90
N SER A 10 -49.38 6.34 -18.22
CA SER A 10 -50.22 5.47 -17.40
C SER A 10 -49.21 4.60 -16.66
N ARG A 11 -49.31 4.50 -15.34
CA ARG A 11 -48.57 3.50 -14.56
C ARG A 11 -49.24 2.14 -14.73
N LEU A 12 -48.46 1.11 -15.02
CA LEU A 12 -48.78 -0.25 -14.58
C LEU A 12 -47.51 -0.94 -14.05
N PRO A 13 -47.56 -1.53 -12.83
CA PRO A 13 -46.43 -2.24 -12.20
C PRO A 13 -46.52 -3.77 -12.43
N LEU A 14 -45.67 -4.52 -11.72
CA LEU A 14 -45.62 -6.00 -11.54
C LEU A 14 -44.75 -6.71 -12.61
N LEU A 15 -43.72 -7.51 -12.29
CA LEU A 15 -43.66 -8.59 -11.30
C LEU A 15 -42.26 -8.74 -10.66
N LEU A 16 -42.26 -9.06 -9.36
CA LEU A 16 -41.19 -9.83 -8.71
C LEU A 16 -41.12 -11.25 -9.29
N ALA A 17 -39.91 -11.77 -9.47
CA ALA A 17 -39.64 -13.19 -9.43
C ALA A 17 -38.34 -13.43 -8.66
N SER A 18 -38.50 -13.75 -7.38
CA SER A 18 -37.49 -14.40 -6.56
C SER A 18 -37.36 -15.86 -7.00
N ALA A 19 -36.14 -16.33 -7.25
CA ALA A 19 -35.82 -17.74 -7.25
C ALA A 19 -34.51 -17.92 -6.46
N ALA A 20 -34.58 -18.77 -5.45
CA ALA A 20 -33.52 -19.07 -4.52
C ALA A 20 -33.03 -20.52 -4.71
N LEU A 21 -31.80 -20.75 -4.26
CA LEU A 21 -31.10 -22.03 -4.01
C LEU A 21 -30.72 -22.92 -5.20
N ALA A 22 -29.40 -23.14 -5.34
CA ALA A 22 -28.81 -24.47 -5.15
C ALA A 22 -27.32 -24.37 -4.82
N SER A 23 -27.00 -24.62 -3.56
CA SER A 23 -25.70 -25.06 -3.08
C SER A 23 -25.40 -26.45 -3.61
N LEU A 24 -24.19 -26.66 -4.16
CA LEU A 24 -23.61 -27.99 -4.34
C LEU A 24 -22.20 -28.00 -3.74
N SER A 25 -22.10 -28.62 -2.57
CA SER A 25 -20.84 -29.10 -1.99
C SER A 25 -20.85 -30.63 -1.99
N LEU A 26 -19.91 -31.22 -2.72
CA LEU A 26 -19.30 -32.54 -2.47
C LEU A 26 -17.88 -32.41 -3.06
N GLY A 27 -16.77 -32.66 -2.37
CA GLY A 27 -16.53 -33.65 -1.33
C GLY A 27 -15.60 -34.73 -1.89
N GLY A 28 -14.29 -34.52 -1.70
CA GLY A 28 -13.15 -35.46 -1.60
C GLY A 28 -13.05 -36.74 -2.46
N CYS A 29 -11.85 -37.05 -2.98
CA CYS A 29 -10.83 -37.84 -2.26
C CYS A 29 -9.66 -38.30 -3.16
N LEU A 30 -8.47 -38.38 -2.53
CA LEU A 30 -7.33 -39.29 -2.79
C LEU A 30 -6.53 -39.19 -4.12
N SER A 31 -5.26 -38.81 -4.01
CA SER A 31 -4.17 -39.79 -4.16
C SER A 31 -2.86 -39.30 -3.53
N ALA A 32 -2.27 -40.15 -2.70
CA ALA A 32 -0.98 -39.97 -2.04
C ALA A 32 0.18 -40.62 -2.83
N GLY A 33 1.36 -40.00 -2.71
CA GLY A 33 2.69 -40.60 -2.84
C GLY A 33 3.35 -40.59 -4.23
N PRO A 34 4.70 -40.72 -4.34
CA PRO A 34 5.68 -40.99 -3.27
C PRO A 34 6.82 -39.93 -3.16
N VAL A 35 7.43 -39.90 -1.98
CA VAL A 35 8.72 -39.25 -1.67
C VAL A 35 9.85 -40.21 -2.08
N PRO A 36 10.93 -39.74 -2.75
CA PRO A 36 12.19 -40.46 -2.79
C PRO A 36 13.19 -39.87 -1.80
N GLU A 37 13.68 -40.74 -0.91
CA GLU A 37 14.90 -40.56 -0.13
C GLU A 37 16.15 -40.72 -1.03
N GLY A 38 17.22 -40.03 -0.64
CA GLY A 38 18.60 -40.38 -1.01
C GLY A 38 19.41 -39.20 -1.54
N ASN A 39 20.29 -38.63 -0.73
CA ASN A 39 21.66 -39.12 -0.62
C ASN A 39 22.49 -38.17 0.27
N GLU A 40 23.15 -38.74 1.26
CA GLU A 40 24.18 -38.09 2.05
C GLU A 40 25.48 -38.01 1.23
N SER A 41 26.29 -36.97 1.47
CA SER A 41 27.75 -37.08 1.34
C SER A 41 28.41 -35.99 2.15
N GLU A 42 28.87 -36.35 3.34
CA GLU A 42 29.92 -35.63 4.05
C GLU A 42 31.27 -35.83 3.35
N THR A 43 32.15 -34.83 3.48
CA THR A 43 33.59 -34.98 3.26
C THR A 43 34.31 -34.86 4.59
N SER A 44 35.10 -35.90 4.85
CA SER A 44 35.91 -36.21 6.03
C SER A 44 37.18 -35.37 6.20
N SER A 45 37.64 -35.29 7.44
CA SER A 45 39.05 -35.43 7.87
C SER A 45 39.01 -35.92 9.33
N ASP A 46 39.16 -37.23 9.58
CA ASP A 46 40.38 -37.89 10.13
C ASP A 46 40.81 -37.36 11.52
N SER A 47 41.13 -38.15 12.55
CA SER A 47 41.31 -39.60 12.73
C SER A 47 41.59 -39.85 14.24
N ASP A 48 41.64 -41.13 14.62
CA ASP A 48 42.11 -41.76 15.88
C ASP A 48 41.04 -42.28 16.87
N THR A 49 40.60 -43.55 16.80
CA THR A 49 41.29 -44.85 17.09
C THR A 49 41.39 -45.13 18.61
N THR A 50 40.45 -45.87 19.24
CA THR A 50 40.52 -47.28 19.71
C THR A 50 39.63 -47.39 20.97
N THR A 51 39.11 -48.50 21.50
CA THR A 51 38.84 -49.90 21.12
C THR A 51 38.09 -50.50 22.33
N SER A 52 37.05 -51.30 22.07
CA SER A 52 36.42 -52.31 22.96
C SER A 52 35.76 -51.83 24.27
N GLY A 53 34.65 -52.39 24.74
CA GLY A 53 33.96 -53.61 24.36
C GLY A 53 32.70 -53.78 25.20
N GLU A 54 31.93 -54.75 24.74
CA GLU A 54 30.51 -55.02 25.00
C GLU A 54 30.23 -55.70 26.36
N THR A 55 29.04 -55.38 26.89
CA THR A 55 28.05 -56.19 27.65
C THR A 55 28.51 -57.43 28.42
N THR A 56 28.16 -57.55 29.71
CA THR A 56 27.19 -58.57 30.21
C THR A 56 26.94 -58.49 31.72
N THR A 57 25.68 -58.76 32.05
CA THR A 57 25.04 -58.97 33.34
C THR A 57 25.54 -60.23 34.08
N THR A 58 25.66 -60.16 35.42
CA THR A 58 25.19 -61.21 36.36
C THR A 58 25.22 -60.70 37.83
N THR A 59 24.03 -60.72 38.44
CA THR A 59 23.63 -61.16 39.79
C THR A 59 24.56 -61.06 41.03
N ASP A 60 23.95 -60.47 42.08
CA ASP A 60 23.82 -60.96 43.46
C ASP A 60 24.84 -60.56 44.55
N GLY A 61 24.29 -60.23 45.73
CA GLY A 61 24.92 -60.51 47.03
C GLY A 61 25.75 -59.42 47.72
N THR A 62 25.06 -58.59 48.53
CA THR A 62 25.35 -58.31 49.95
C THR A 62 26.75 -57.87 50.44
N SER A 63 26.75 -56.66 51.02
CA SER A 63 27.47 -56.20 52.23
C SER A 63 28.99 -56.18 52.26
N THR A 64 29.54 -54.95 52.23
CA THR A 64 30.65 -54.59 53.12
C THR A 64 30.52 -53.13 53.53
N THR A 65 30.31 -52.93 54.82
CA THR A 65 30.35 -51.68 55.57
C THR A 65 31.73 -51.02 55.39
N MET A 66 31.77 -49.84 54.79
CA MET A 66 32.90 -48.92 54.89
C MET A 66 32.44 -47.70 55.66
N THR A 67 32.95 -47.61 56.88
CA THR A 67 32.88 -46.45 57.77
C THR A 67 33.56 -45.27 57.10
N SER A 68 32.78 -44.42 56.42
CA SER A 68 33.19 -43.04 56.17
C SER A 68 32.88 -42.24 57.41
N THR A 69 33.95 -41.90 58.13
CA THR A 69 33.98 -40.94 59.21
C THR A 69 33.35 -39.63 58.71
N SER A 70 32.07 -39.45 59.03
CA SER A 70 31.40 -38.17 59.01
C SER A 70 32.08 -37.31 60.07
N THR A 71 33.12 -36.58 59.66
CA THR A 71 33.51 -35.39 60.38
C THR A 71 32.32 -34.46 60.28
N THR A 72 31.50 -34.44 61.33
CA THR A 72 30.62 -33.34 61.64
C THR A 72 31.50 -32.10 61.78
N MET A 73 31.79 -31.46 60.65
CA MET A 73 31.86 -30.01 60.62
C MET A 73 30.48 -29.59 61.11
N THR A 74 30.39 -29.24 62.39
CA THR A 74 29.40 -28.29 62.85
C THR A 74 29.67 -27.03 62.05
N THR A 75 29.15 -26.96 60.83
CA THR A 75 28.87 -25.67 60.21
C THR A 75 27.86 -25.07 61.17
N SER A 76 28.31 -24.13 62.00
CA SER A 76 27.41 -23.12 62.52
C SER A 76 26.59 -22.70 61.31
N ALA A 77 25.30 -23.02 61.28
CA ALA A 77 24.43 -22.44 60.28
C ALA A 77 24.56 -20.95 60.53
N GLY A 78 25.16 -20.24 59.58
CA GLY A 78 25.34 -18.80 59.71
C GLY A 78 24.00 -18.17 60.05
N VAL A 79 24.01 -17.28 61.04
CA VAL A 79 22.79 -16.66 61.52
C VAL A 79 22.76 -15.27 60.93
N CYS A 80 21.93 -15.10 59.92
CA CYS A 80 21.71 -13.80 59.32
C CYS A 80 21.37 -12.73 60.36
N GLY A 81 22.12 -11.63 60.32
CA GLY A 81 22.00 -10.49 61.23
C GLY A 81 22.94 -10.56 62.44
N ASP A 82 23.99 -11.39 62.40
CA ASP A 82 25.00 -11.46 63.45
C ASP A 82 26.21 -10.52 63.22
N GLY A 83 26.24 -9.86 62.07
CA GLY A 83 27.28 -8.93 61.64
C GLY A 83 28.49 -9.58 60.98
N ASN A 84 28.43 -10.88 60.65
CA ASN A 84 29.47 -11.59 59.90
C ASN A 84 28.86 -12.26 58.67
N VAL A 85 29.44 -12.02 57.49
CA VAL A 85 29.01 -12.70 56.26
C VAL A 85 29.40 -14.18 56.33
N ASP A 86 28.42 -15.04 56.55
CA ASP A 86 28.58 -16.49 56.63
C ASP A 86 28.33 -17.19 55.28
N ALA A 87 28.57 -18.51 55.24
CA ALA A 87 28.38 -19.29 54.02
C ALA A 87 26.91 -19.35 53.58
N GLY A 88 26.60 -18.75 52.43
CA GLY A 88 25.26 -18.64 51.87
C GLY A 88 24.63 -17.25 51.99
N GLU A 89 25.31 -16.34 52.67
CA GLU A 89 24.95 -14.92 52.75
C GLU A 89 25.77 -14.13 51.73
N GLU A 90 25.17 -13.08 51.18
CA GLU A 90 25.87 -12.13 50.32
C GLU A 90 26.34 -10.89 51.08
N CYS A 91 25.70 -10.60 52.22
CA CYS A 91 25.94 -9.47 53.10
C CYS A 91 25.46 -9.81 54.53
N ASP A 92 25.94 -9.08 55.55
CA ASP A 92 25.39 -9.10 56.92
C ASP A 92 25.77 -7.79 57.63
N ASP A 93 24.83 -6.85 57.70
CA ASP A 93 24.96 -5.58 58.42
C ASP A 93 24.43 -5.67 59.87
N GLY A 94 24.24 -6.89 60.38
CA GLY A 94 23.77 -7.19 61.72
C GLY A 94 22.35 -6.71 61.94
N ALA A 95 22.17 -5.93 63.01
CA ALA A 95 20.90 -5.27 63.30
C ALA A 95 20.49 -4.20 62.26
N GLY A 96 21.37 -3.90 61.29
CA GLY A 96 21.08 -3.03 60.15
C GLY A 96 20.34 -3.72 59.00
N ASN A 97 20.24 -5.05 59.00
CA ASN A 97 19.52 -5.78 57.97
C ASN A 97 18.03 -5.43 57.98
N SER A 98 17.48 -5.17 56.80
CA SER A 98 16.06 -4.84 56.60
C SER A 98 15.72 -5.00 55.13
N ASP A 99 14.48 -5.30 54.81
CA ASP A 99 14.04 -5.46 53.41
C ASP A 99 14.06 -4.15 52.60
N ASP A 100 14.28 -3.00 53.27
CA ASP A 100 14.50 -1.69 52.65
C ASP A 100 15.95 -1.19 52.78
N ALA A 101 16.88 -2.04 53.23
CA ALA A 101 18.30 -1.73 53.38
C ALA A 101 19.15 -2.47 52.34
N ALA A 102 20.41 -2.04 52.17
CA ALA A 102 21.35 -2.66 51.22
C ALA A 102 21.57 -4.16 51.48
N CYS A 103 21.42 -4.59 52.73
CA CYS A 103 21.36 -5.99 53.11
C CYS A 103 19.96 -6.35 53.61
N THR A 104 19.29 -7.26 52.90
CA THR A 104 17.92 -7.70 53.19
C THR A 104 17.85 -8.44 54.52
N SER A 105 16.64 -8.64 55.07
CA SER A 105 16.45 -9.46 56.27
C SER A 105 16.83 -10.94 56.09
N SER A 106 17.08 -11.36 54.85
CA SER A 106 17.53 -12.69 54.46
C SER A 106 19.02 -12.75 54.10
N CYS A 107 19.78 -11.67 54.36
CA CYS A 107 21.22 -11.59 54.09
C CYS A 107 21.61 -11.77 52.61
N MET A 108 20.71 -11.33 51.73
CA MET A 108 20.97 -11.13 50.29
C MET A 108 21.18 -9.64 50.04
N ASN A 109 22.00 -9.30 49.04
CA ASN A 109 22.10 -7.91 48.61
C ASN A 109 20.73 -7.47 48.07
N ASN A 110 20.28 -6.31 48.51
CA ASN A 110 19.10 -5.68 47.94
C ASN A 110 19.49 -5.03 46.60
N VAL A 111 18.92 -5.53 45.51
CA VAL A 111 19.21 -5.11 44.14
C VAL A 111 17.93 -5.02 43.33
N CYS A 112 17.85 -4.01 42.48
CA CYS A 112 16.75 -3.86 41.55
C CYS A 112 16.37 -5.15 40.80
N GLY A 113 15.08 -5.47 40.85
CA GLY A 113 14.47 -6.66 40.25
C GLY A 113 14.38 -7.86 41.21
N ASP A 114 14.70 -7.68 42.50
CA ASP A 114 14.60 -8.75 43.51
C ASP A 114 13.24 -8.79 44.24
N GLY A 115 12.38 -7.81 43.96
CA GLY A 115 11.05 -7.65 44.54
C GLY A 115 11.02 -6.88 45.86
N LEU A 116 12.14 -6.29 46.29
CA LEU A 116 12.28 -5.50 47.51
C LEU A 116 12.86 -4.12 47.20
N VAL A 117 12.19 -3.06 47.62
CA VAL A 117 12.63 -1.68 47.34
C VAL A 117 13.78 -1.27 48.25
N LEU A 118 14.95 -0.97 47.69
CA LEU A 118 16.06 -0.34 48.41
C LEU A 118 15.75 1.12 48.79
N GLY A 119 15.48 1.34 50.08
CA GLY A 119 15.03 2.62 50.61
C GLY A 119 15.94 3.80 50.28
N GLY A 120 15.39 4.79 49.56
CA GLY A 120 16.10 6.02 49.19
C GLY A 120 17.03 5.88 47.98
N VAL A 121 17.09 4.71 47.34
CA VAL A 121 17.79 4.49 46.07
C VAL A 121 16.78 4.16 44.97
N GLU A 122 15.89 3.21 45.24
CA GLU A 122 14.86 2.72 44.31
C GLU A 122 13.51 3.38 44.61
N GLU A 123 12.73 3.61 43.55
CA GLU A 123 11.38 4.17 43.64
C GLU A 123 10.31 3.07 43.68
N CYS A 124 10.60 1.96 43.00
CA CYS A 124 9.80 0.75 42.91
C CYS A 124 10.71 -0.47 42.75
N ASP A 125 10.17 -1.67 42.98
CA ASP A 125 10.75 -2.94 42.56
C ASP A 125 9.60 -3.94 42.46
N ASP A 126 9.34 -4.46 41.27
CA ASP A 126 8.26 -5.40 41.00
C ASP A 126 8.76 -6.84 40.76
N GLY A 127 10.05 -7.08 40.98
CA GLY A 127 10.70 -8.38 40.87
C GLY A 127 11.07 -8.80 39.44
N ASN A 128 11.16 -7.85 38.52
CA ASN A 128 11.54 -8.12 37.13
C ASN A 128 12.41 -6.97 36.54
N GLU A 129 12.91 -7.15 35.30
CA GLU A 129 13.73 -6.15 34.57
C GLU A 129 13.02 -5.66 33.28
N VAL A 130 11.69 -5.53 33.29
CA VAL A 130 10.85 -5.16 32.15
C VAL A 130 10.52 -3.67 32.23
N ASN A 131 11.06 -2.89 31.30
CA ASN A 131 10.85 -1.43 31.32
C ASN A 131 9.41 -0.99 31.04
N THR A 132 8.60 -1.85 30.42
CA THR A 132 7.28 -1.48 29.89
C THR A 132 6.12 -1.75 30.86
N ASP A 133 6.39 -2.05 32.13
CA ASP A 133 5.36 -2.10 33.16
C ASP A 133 5.50 -0.90 34.11
N ASN A 134 4.96 -0.98 35.33
CA ASN A 134 4.98 0.15 36.26
C ASN A 134 6.36 0.42 36.88
N CYS A 135 7.30 -0.53 36.79
CA CYS A 135 8.62 -0.40 37.36
C CYS A 135 9.70 -0.73 36.34
N THR A 136 10.53 0.26 36.01
CA THR A 136 11.61 0.04 35.03
C THR A 136 12.72 -0.86 35.58
N ALA A 137 13.56 -1.40 34.70
CA ALA A 137 14.74 -2.18 35.06
C ALA A 137 15.82 -1.36 35.81
N GLU A 138 15.64 -0.04 35.90
CA GLU A 138 16.46 0.86 36.74
C GLU A 138 15.79 1.17 38.08
N CYS A 139 14.69 0.47 38.41
CA CYS A 139 13.88 0.64 39.62
C CYS A 139 13.39 2.08 39.80
N LYS A 140 12.97 2.66 38.68
CA LYS A 140 12.25 3.93 38.57
C LYS A 140 10.80 3.68 38.20
N ASP A 141 9.91 4.47 38.78
CA ASP A 141 8.50 4.46 38.39
C ASP A 141 8.43 4.78 36.89
N ASN A 142 7.77 3.91 36.12
CA ASN A 142 7.45 4.21 34.74
C ASN A 142 6.27 5.20 34.71
N VAL A 143 6.54 6.40 34.21
CA VAL A 143 5.57 7.50 34.19
C VAL A 143 5.58 8.23 32.85
N CYS A 144 4.38 8.53 32.35
CA CYS A 144 4.19 9.40 31.20
C CYS A 144 5.11 10.63 31.19
N GLY A 145 5.96 10.72 30.17
CA GLY A 145 6.99 11.74 29.99
C GLY A 145 8.41 11.25 30.22
N ASP A 146 8.61 9.97 30.56
CA ASP A 146 9.94 9.40 30.74
C ASP A 146 10.52 8.77 29.45
N GLY A 147 9.70 8.66 28.40
CA GLY A 147 10.08 8.12 27.10
C GLY A 147 10.10 6.58 27.06
N ILE A 148 9.49 5.92 28.05
CA ILE A 148 9.35 4.47 28.15
C ILE A 148 7.87 4.13 28.19
N LEU A 149 7.36 3.50 27.13
CA LEU A 149 5.96 3.12 27.06
C LEU A 149 5.55 2.12 28.16
N ASN A 150 4.61 2.51 29.02
CA ASN A 150 3.93 1.60 29.95
C ASN A 150 2.82 0.80 29.23
N GLU A 151 3.12 -0.44 28.85
CA GLU A 151 2.25 -1.31 28.07
C GLU A 151 0.90 -1.56 28.76
N GLY A 152 -0.18 -1.18 28.07
CA GLY A 152 -1.55 -1.38 28.56
C GLY A 152 -2.06 -0.26 29.47
N VAL A 153 -1.21 0.71 29.84
CA VAL A 153 -1.60 1.95 30.53
C VAL A 153 -1.52 3.13 29.57
N GLU A 154 -0.45 3.21 28.79
CA GLU A 154 -0.17 4.28 27.83
C GLU A 154 -0.37 3.79 26.40
N ILE A 155 -0.74 4.72 25.52
CA ILE A 155 -0.83 4.48 24.08
C ILE A 155 0.49 4.83 23.40
N CYS A 156 1.20 5.83 23.91
CA CYS A 156 2.49 6.26 23.41
C CYS A 156 3.21 7.09 24.49
N ASP A 157 4.54 7.14 24.44
CA ASP A 157 5.37 8.09 25.20
C ASP A 157 6.60 8.44 24.36
N ASP A 158 6.70 9.70 23.93
CA ASP A 158 7.85 10.21 23.17
C ASP A 158 8.84 11.01 24.04
N GLY A 159 8.62 11.04 25.35
CA GLY A 159 9.37 11.76 26.37
C GLY A 159 9.12 13.27 26.40
N VAL A 160 8.51 13.85 25.36
CA VAL A 160 8.16 15.28 25.29
C VAL A 160 6.68 15.49 25.62
N ASN A 161 5.82 14.64 25.04
CA ASN A 161 4.38 14.57 25.22
C ASN A 161 3.72 15.95 25.14
N ASP A 162 4.07 16.76 24.14
CA ASP A 162 3.54 18.12 23.97
C ASP A 162 2.34 18.21 23.03
N GLY A 163 1.88 17.08 22.50
CA GLY A 163 0.80 17.00 21.51
C GLY A 163 1.20 17.49 20.13
N SER A 164 2.50 17.55 19.82
CA SER A 164 2.99 17.86 18.49
C SER A 164 2.57 16.82 17.44
N TYR A 165 2.65 17.24 16.18
CA TYR A 165 2.30 16.40 15.03
C TYR A 165 3.18 15.14 14.96
N GLY A 166 2.55 13.97 14.92
CA GLY A 166 3.21 12.65 14.98
C GLY A 166 3.73 12.25 16.36
N GLY A 167 3.47 13.07 17.39
CA GLY A 167 3.92 12.84 18.76
C GLY A 167 2.81 12.33 19.69
N CYS A 168 3.04 12.48 20.99
CA CYS A 168 2.13 12.06 22.04
C CYS A 168 1.42 13.23 22.73
N MET A 169 0.16 13.04 23.11
CA MET A 169 -0.51 14.00 23.99
C MET A 169 0.12 13.98 25.39
N ALA A 170 0.00 15.09 26.11
CA ALA A 170 0.56 15.30 27.46
C ALA A 170 0.11 14.31 28.55
N ASN A 171 -0.83 13.42 28.24
CA ASN A 171 -1.32 12.40 29.16
C ASN A 171 -0.98 10.97 28.71
N CYS A 172 -0.20 10.80 27.63
CA CYS A 172 0.19 9.51 27.04
C CYS A 172 -0.97 8.57 26.66
N ALA A 173 -2.22 9.04 26.80
CA ALA A 173 -3.41 8.25 26.57
C ALA A 173 -3.85 8.29 25.10
N GLN A 174 -3.26 9.18 24.30
CA GLN A 174 -3.60 9.42 22.90
C GLN A 174 -2.37 9.94 22.16
N LEU A 175 -2.27 9.60 20.87
CA LEU A 175 -1.37 10.28 19.95
C LEU A 175 -1.83 11.74 19.76
N GLY A 176 -0.89 12.64 19.46
CA GLY A 176 -1.18 13.98 18.92
C GLY A 176 -1.80 13.89 17.51
N PRO A 177 -1.94 15.00 16.77
CA PRO A 177 -2.37 14.96 15.37
C PRO A 177 -1.38 14.16 14.52
N TYR A 178 -1.84 13.34 13.58
CA TYR A 178 -0.96 12.58 12.69
C TYR A 178 -1.65 12.19 11.38
N CYS A 179 -0.84 11.89 10.37
CA CYS A 179 -1.33 11.46 9.06
C CYS A 179 -2.16 10.18 9.15
N GLY A 180 -3.41 10.24 8.73
CA GLY A 180 -4.39 9.15 8.81
C GLY A 180 -5.36 9.26 9.97
N ASP A 181 -5.37 10.38 10.72
CA ASP A 181 -6.27 10.58 11.88
C ASP A 181 -7.65 11.12 11.51
N THR A 182 -7.91 11.33 10.22
CA THR A 182 -9.13 11.87 9.59
C THR A 182 -9.31 13.39 9.71
N PHE A 183 -8.30 14.12 10.19
CA PHE A 183 -8.32 15.57 10.34
C PHE A 183 -7.09 16.22 9.71
N VAL A 184 -7.32 16.98 8.64
CA VAL A 184 -6.25 17.76 7.99
C VAL A 184 -5.65 18.81 8.94
N ASP A 185 -4.40 18.61 9.34
CA ASP A 185 -3.57 19.62 9.99
C ASP A 185 -2.86 20.48 8.93
N ALA A 186 -3.38 21.68 8.67
CA ALA A 186 -2.99 22.51 7.53
C ALA A 186 -1.50 22.92 7.48
N ASP A 187 -0.77 22.86 8.60
CA ASP A 187 0.66 23.16 8.63
C ASP A 187 1.54 21.94 8.33
N ASN A 188 0.95 20.73 8.35
CA ASN A 188 1.64 19.45 8.23
C ASN A 188 1.09 18.53 7.12
N GLU A 189 -0.14 18.75 6.68
CA GLU A 189 -0.90 17.87 5.78
C GLU A 189 -1.67 18.67 4.72
N GLU A 190 -1.72 18.14 3.50
CA GLU A 190 -2.60 18.66 2.44
C GLU A 190 -3.96 17.94 2.43
N CYS A 191 -3.99 16.70 2.91
CA CYS A 191 -5.15 15.83 2.96
C CYS A 191 -4.99 14.81 4.09
N ASP A 192 -6.10 14.20 4.51
CA ASP A 192 -6.10 13.15 5.53
C ASP A 192 -7.32 12.22 5.39
N ASP A 193 -7.58 11.77 4.15
CA ASP A 193 -8.68 10.86 3.88
C ASP A 193 -8.12 9.43 3.74
N PRO A 194 -8.55 8.47 4.58
CA PRO A 194 -8.06 7.09 4.51
C PRO A 194 -8.56 6.34 3.26
N ASP A 195 -9.55 6.89 2.53
CA ASP A 195 -9.96 6.36 1.24
C ASP A 195 -8.97 6.79 0.15
N PHE A 196 -8.26 5.83 -0.44
CA PHE A 196 -7.31 6.09 -1.53
C PHE A 196 -7.99 6.67 -2.79
N HIS A 197 -9.31 6.58 -2.94
CA HIS A 197 -10.05 7.27 -4.00
C HIS A 197 -10.03 8.81 -3.85
N SER A 198 -9.76 9.32 -2.66
CA SER A 198 -9.53 10.74 -2.42
C SER A 198 -8.24 11.25 -3.09
N GLY A 199 -7.35 10.34 -3.49
CA GLY A 199 -6.00 10.68 -3.93
C GLY A 199 -5.05 11.06 -2.82
N CYS A 200 -5.47 11.02 -1.56
CA CYS A 200 -4.56 11.23 -0.45
C CYS A 200 -3.62 10.04 -0.31
N LEU A 201 -2.32 10.27 -0.47
CA LEU A 201 -1.34 9.19 -0.37
C LEU A 201 -1.18 8.77 1.10
N PRO A 202 -1.22 7.45 1.39
CA PRO A 202 -1.03 6.96 2.74
C PRO A 202 0.35 7.35 3.26
N GLU A 203 0.44 7.59 4.58
CA GLU A 203 1.66 7.96 5.31
C GLU A 203 2.28 9.33 4.95
N GLN A 204 1.97 9.87 3.78
CA GLN A 204 2.52 11.14 3.30
C GLN A 204 1.56 12.31 3.49
N CYS A 205 0.24 12.07 3.48
CA CYS A 205 -0.80 13.10 3.62
C CYS A 205 -0.64 14.25 2.61
N VAL A 206 -0.19 13.90 1.41
CA VAL A 206 -0.13 14.75 0.23
C VAL A 206 -1.05 14.21 -0.86
N MET A 207 -1.58 15.11 -1.67
CA MET A 207 -2.42 14.71 -2.79
C MET A 207 -1.57 14.10 -3.91
N ALA A 208 -1.95 12.92 -4.37
CA ALA A 208 -1.35 12.28 -5.52
C ALA A 208 -1.51 13.14 -6.77
N THR A 209 -0.45 13.18 -7.56
CA THR A 209 -0.40 13.92 -8.84
C THR A 209 -0.93 13.09 -9.99
N SER A 210 -0.98 11.76 -9.85
CA SER A 210 -1.50 10.84 -10.86
C SER A 210 -1.97 9.51 -10.26
N CYS A 211 -2.74 8.75 -11.04
CA CYS A 211 -3.11 7.37 -10.70
C CYS A 211 -1.89 6.44 -10.60
N LEU A 212 -0.79 6.73 -11.31
CA LEU A 212 0.43 5.94 -11.19
C LEU A 212 1.06 6.10 -9.81
N GLU A 213 1.06 7.31 -9.28
CA GLU A 213 1.53 7.60 -7.92
C GLU A 213 0.68 6.86 -6.88
N ILE A 214 -0.65 6.90 -7.02
CA ILE A 214 -1.58 6.14 -6.18
C ILE A 214 -1.30 4.64 -6.29
N LYS A 215 -1.16 4.10 -7.50
CA LYS A 215 -0.92 2.66 -7.71
C LYS A 215 0.40 2.19 -7.11
N ASN A 216 1.40 3.05 -7.09
CA ASN A 216 2.69 2.75 -6.47
C ASN A 216 2.64 2.81 -4.93
N ALA A 217 1.80 3.68 -4.37
CA ALA A 217 1.62 3.82 -2.92
C ALA A 217 0.63 2.80 -2.34
N VAL A 218 -0.38 2.39 -3.11
CA VAL A 218 -1.49 1.54 -2.67
C VAL A 218 -1.64 0.36 -3.63
N ALA A 219 -1.15 -0.82 -3.20
CA ALA A 219 -1.18 -2.03 -4.03
C ALA A 219 -2.62 -2.47 -4.37
N GLU A 220 -3.52 -2.29 -3.41
CA GLU A 220 -4.94 -2.66 -3.47
C GLU A 220 -5.80 -1.69 -4.31
N ALA A 221 -5.24 -0.59 -4.81
CA ALA A 221 -5.99 0.39 -5.60
C ALA A 221 -6.64 -0.29 -6.82
N ASP A 222 -7.95 -0.13 -6.94
CA ASP A 222 -8.82 -0.68 -7.98
C ASP A 222 -9.20 0.38 -9.04
N THR A 223 -9.67 -0.09 -10.20
CA THR A 223 -10.05 0.80 -11.30
C THR A 223 -11.30 1.60 -10.92
N GLY A 224 -11.27 2.92 -11.11
CA GLY A 224 -12.38 3.76 -10.65
C GLY A 224 -12.15 5.25 -10.83
N ILE A 225 -13.01 6.04 -10.18
CA ILE A 225 -12.90 7.50 -10.15
C ILE A 225 -12.10 7.91 -8.92
N TYR A 226 -11.05 8.68 -9.13
CA TYR A 226 -10.16 9.19 -8.10
C TYR A 226 -10.12 10.70 -8.16
N THR A 227 -9.70 11.35 -7.08
CA THR A 227 -9.27 12.75 -7.12
C THR A 227 -7.76 12.80 -7.18
N ILE A 228 -7.20 13.70 -7.98
CA ILE A 228 -5.75 13.98 -7.99
C ILE A 228 -5.51 15.49 -7.98
N ALA A 229 -4.32 15.90 -7.57
CA ALA A 229 -3.81 17.26 -7.72
C ALA A 229 -2.70 17.28 -8.77
N PRO A 230 -3.00 17.54 -10.06
CA PRO A 230 -1.98 17.53 -11.11
C PRO A 230 -0.79 18.43 -10.76
N ALA A 231 0.43 18.00 -11.09
CA ALA A 231 1.66 18.72 -10.76
C ALA A 231 1.78 20.13 -11.40
N LYS A 232 0.86 20.49 -12.30
CA LYS A 232 0.82 21.80 -12.96
C LYS A 232 0.35 22.87 -11.97
N GLU A 233 1.20 23.87 -11.73
CA GLU A 233 0.91 24.99 -10.85
C GLU A 233 -0.40 25.71 -11.23
N GLY A 234 -1.25 25.99 -10.24
CA GLY A 234 -2.51 26.69 -10.42
C GLY A 234 -3.68 25.83 -10.90
N VAL A 235 -3.47 24.51 -11.06
CA VAL A 235 -4.54 23.55 -11.33
C VAL A 235 -5.10 23.04 -10.01
N ALA A 236 -6.41 23.24 -9.80
CA ALA A 236 -7.08 22.71 -8.63
C ALA A 236 -7.22 21.17 -8.73
N PRO A 237 -7.37 20.47 -7.60
CA PRO A 237 -7.68 19.05 -7.61
C PRO A 237 -8.90 18.74 -8.47
N LEU A 238 -8.83 17.65 -9.23
CA LEU A 238 -9.87 17.27 -10.18
C LEU A 238 -10.10 15.76 -10.15
N GLN A 239 -11.33 15.36 -10.46
CA GLN A 239 -11.69 13.96 -10.58
C GLN A 239 -11.20 13.38 -11.91
N VAL A 240 -10.56 12.23 -11.84
CA VAL A 240 -10.01 11.47 -12.95
C VAL A 240 -10.53 10.04 -12.92
N TRP A 241 -10.44 9.37 -14.06
CA TRP A 241 -10.57 7.93 -14.09
C TRP A 241 -9.18 7.29 -14.06
N CYS A 242 -9.00 6.37 -13.12
CA CYS A 242 -7.79 5.58 -12.97
C CYS A 242 -8.03 4.16 -13.48
N ASP A 243 -7.27 3.75 -14.50
CA ASP A 243 -7.12 2.35 -14.83
C ASP A 243 -6.05 1.74 -13.92
N MET A 244 -6.45 0.90 -12.98
CA MET A 244 -5.52 0.22 -12.07
C MET A 244 -5.24 -1.23 -12.48
N GLU A 245 -5.75 -1.68 -13.64
CA GLU A 245 -5.66 -3.06 -14.11
C GLU A 245 -4.80 -3.20 -15.38
N ALA A 246 -5.02 -2.35 -16.39
CA ALA A 246 -4.32 -2.43 -17.65
C ALA A 246 -2.80 -2.27 -17.47
N ASP A 247 -2.02 -3.24 -17.94
CA ASP A 247 -0.56 -3.27 -17.85
C ASP A 247 -0.01 -3.02 -16.44
N GLY A 248 -0.71 -3.53 -15.42
CA GLY A 248 -0.35 -3.31 -14.01
C GLY A 248 -0.86 -2.00 -13.40
N GLY A 249 -1.65 -1.23 -14.15
CA GLY A 249 -2.39 -0.07 -13.65
C GLY A 249 -1.61 1.23 -13.56
N GLY A 250 -2.30 2.31 -13.20
CA GLY A 250 -1.77 3.67 -13.05
C GLY A 250 -2.05 4.61 -14.21
N TYR A 251 -2.91 4.25 -15.17
CA TYR A 251 -3.27 5.21 -16.24
C TYR A 251 -4.26 6.24 -15.71
N THR A 252 -3.94 7.53 -15.90
CA THR A 252 -4.80 8.65 -15.48
C THR A 252 -5.48 9.29 -16.67
N MET A 253 -6.81 9.32 -16.70
CA MET A 253 -7.56 9.84 -17.85
C MET A 253 -8.73 10.74 -17.45
N VAL A 254 -9.03 11.72 -18.31
CA VAL A 254 -10.19 12.62 -18.18
C VAL A 254 -10.92 12.77 -19.50
N LYS A 255 -12.20 13.09 -19.40
CA LYS A 255 -13.02 13.54 -20.52
C LYS A 255 -12.95 15.06 -20.63
N VAL A 256 -12.88 15.59 -21.84
CA VAL A 256 -12.95 17.03 -22.11
C VAL A 256 -14.04 17.31 -23.13
N ASN A 257 -14.85 18.32 -22.85
CA ASN A 257 -15.85 18.83 -23.76
C ASN A 257 -15.61 20.32 -23.98
N HIS A 258 -15.17 20.67 -25.19
CA HIS A 258 -14.77 22.02 -25.56
C HIS A 258 -15.50 22.49 -26.83
N TYR A 259 -16.15 23.64 -26.74
CA TYR A 259 -16.79 24.29 -27.88
C TYR A 259 -16.08 25.60 -28.26
N PRO A 260 -15.78 25.84 -29.56
CA PRO A 260 -16.00 24.94 -30.69
C PRO A 260 -14.98 23.81 -30.76
N GLY A 261 -15.27 22.80 -31.59
CA GLY A 261 -14.40 21.64 -31.79
C GLY A 261 -12.94 22.00 -32.12
N ARG A 262 -12.03 21.11 -31.71
CA ARG A 262 -10.58 21.27 -31.81
C ARG A 262 -9.98 20.16 -32.67
N ASN A 263 -8.99 20.53 -33.49
CA ASN A 263 -8.07 19.51 -34.01
C ASN A 263 -7.12 19.05 -32.89
N ALA A 264 -6.34 17.99 -33.14
CA ALA A 264 -5.56 17.39 -32.07
C ALA A 264 -4.48 18.32 -31.49
N ALA A 265 -3.81 19.15 -32.30
CA ALA A 265 -2.86 20.16 -31.80
C ALA A 265 -3.53 21.24 -30.92
N GLU A 266 -4.76 21.64 -31.23
CA GLU A 266 -5.51 22.56 -30.38
C GLU A 266 -6.06 21.89 -29.12
N ALA A 267 -6.42 20.59 -29.20
CA ALA A 267 -6.85 19.79 -28.06
C ALA A 267 -5.71 19.56 -27.06
N GLU A 268 -4.47 19.37 -27.54
CA GLU A 268 -3.27 19.35 -26.70
C GLU A 268 -3.12 20.62 -25.86
N ALA A 269 -3.36 21.79 -26.46
CA ALA A 269 -3.32 23.05 -25.73
C ALA A 269 -4.43 23.16 -24.67
N VAL A 270 -5.53 22.44 -24.82
CA VAL A 270 -6.57 22.32 -23.78
C VAL A 270 -6.10 21.37 -22.67
N CYS A 271 -5.53 20.22 -23.01
CA CYS A 271 -4.97 19.28 -22.03
C CYS A 271 -3.84 19.91 -21.20
N ASP A 272 -2.96 20.71 -21.80
CA ASP A 272 -1.82 21.33 -21.10
C ASP A 272 -2.25 22.31 -19.99
N LYS A 273 -3.46 22.89 -20.08
CA LYS A 273 -4.03 23.71 -19.00
C LYS A 273 -4.15 22.95 -17.68
N TYR A 274 -4.28 21.63 -17.76
CA TYR A 274 -4.42 20.71 -16.64
C TYR A 274 -3.14 19.91 -16.37
N GLY A 275 -2.03 20.21 -17.06
CA GLY A 275 -0.79 19.43 -16.97
C GLY A 275 -0.88 18.05 -17.64
N MET A 276 -1.77 17.90 -18.61
CA MET A 276 -2.02 16.65 -19.31
C MET A 276 -1.66 16.77 -20.79
N THR A 277 -1.54 15.64 -21.47
CA THR A 277 -1.42 15.56 -22.93
C THR A 277 -2.68 14.95 -23.53
N LEU A 278 -2.89 15.15 -24.84
CA LEU A 278 -3.95 14.48 -25.57
C LEU A 278 -3.72 12.97 -25.51
N PHE A 279 -4.81 12.20 -25.32
CA PHE A 279 -4.71 10.77 -25.11
C PHE A 279 -3.88 10.04 -26.17
N VAL A 280 -2.87 9.31 -25.71
CA VAL A 280 -2.08 8.37 -26.50
C VAL A 280 -2.23 6.96 -25.92
N PRO A 281 -2.86 6.03 -26.64
CA PRO A 281 -2.91 4.63 -26.22
C PRO A 281 -1.53 3.99 -26.29
N ARG A 282 -1.13 3.30 -25.22
CA ARG A 282 0.21 2.66 -25.09
C ARG A 282 0.19 1.21 -25.51
N THR A 283 -0.90 0.52 -25.18
CA THR A 283 -1.12 -0.91 -25.41
C THR A 283 -2.57 -1.14 -25.80
N GLU A 284 -2.87 -2.38 -26.22
CA GLU A 284 -4.24 -2.83 -26.44
C GLU A 284 -5.10 -2.75 -25.19
N ALA A 285 -4.55 -3.17 -24.04
CA ALA A 285 -5.27 -3.12 -22.77
C ALA A 285 -5.61 -1.68 -22.37
N HIS A 286 -4.65 -0.76 -22.51
CA HIS A 286 -4.86 0.66 -22.21
C HIS A 286 -5.92 1.29 -23.14
N LEU A 287 -5.91 0.97 -24.44
CA LEU A 287 -6.92 1.50 -25.36
C LEU A 287 -8.32 0.96 -25.05
N VAL A 288 -8.45 -0.33 -24.74
CA VAL A 288 -9.73 -0.94 -24.36
C VAL A 288 -10.24 -0.34 -23.04
N GLY A 289 -9.37 -0.11 -22.07
CA GLY A 289 -9.70 0.59 -20.82
C GLY A 289 -10.21 2.01 -21.07
N ALA A 290 -9.50 2.78 -21.89
CA ALA A 290 -9.91 4.12 -22.31
C ALA A 290 -11.25 4.13 -23.05
N PHE A 291 -11.50 3.14 -23.92
CA PHE A 291 -12.78 2.99 -24.63
C PHE A 291 -13.93 2.71 -23.66
N ASN A 292 -13.74 1.79 -22.72
CA ASN A 292 -14.75 1.51 -21.70
C ASN A 292 -15.06 2.73 -20.85
N PHE A 293 -14.03 3.49 -20.46
CA PHE A 293 -14.20 4.77 -19.77
C PHE A 293 -14.98 5.77 -20.64
N ALA A 294 -14.63 5.93 -21.92
CA ALA A 294 -15.28 6.83 -22.84
C ALA A 294 -16.80 6.57 -22.92
N VAL A 295 -17.20 5.30 -23.05
CA VAL A 295 -18.60 4.90 -23.33
C VAL A 295 -19.46 4.70 -22.08
N ASN A 296 -18.90 4.09 -21.02
CA ASN A 296 -19.71 3.59 -19.92
C ASN A 296 -19.63 4.45 -18.66
N GLU A 297 -18.48 5.08 -18.41
CA GLU A 297 -18.21 5.70 -17.12
C GLU A 297 -18.75 7.12 -17.03
N ASN A 298 -19.47 7.39 -15.94
CA ASN A 298 -20.14 8.65 -15.72
C ASN A 298 -19.25 9.63 -14.95
N LEU A 299 -18.15 10.05 -15.59
CA LEU A 299 -17.33 11.18 -15.14
C LEU A 299 -17.68 12.43 -15.94
N ALA A 300 -17.98 13.54 -15.25
CA ALA A 300 -18.26 14.81 -15.90
C ALA A 300 -17.02 15.31 -16.67
N PRO A 301 -17.15 15.75 -17.94
CA PRO A 301 -16.02 16.27 -18.67
C PRO A 301 -15.56 17.61 -18.11
N LEU A 302 -14.28 17.92 -18.35
CA LEU A 302 -13.70 19.24 -18.08
C LEU A 302 -14.29 20.30 -19.03
N GLU A 303 -14.16 21.56 -18.59
CA GLU A 303 -14.59 22.81 -19.23
C GLU A 303 -16.10 23.04 -19.38
N PHE A 304 -16.84 22.20 -20.11
CA PHE A 304 -18.28 22.42 -20.37
C PHE A 304 -19.18 21.28 -19.87
N GLN A 305 -20.04 21.57 -18.88
CA GLN A 305 -20.81 20.58 -18.12
C GLN A 305 -22.19 20.21 -18.70
N ASP A 306 -22.68 20.89 -19.74
CA ASP A 306 -24.02 20.62 -20.30
C ASP A 306 -23.91 19.73 -21.55
N VAL A 307 -23.63 18.44 -21.32
CA VAL A 307 -23.56 17.41 -22.38
C VAL A 307 -24.82 16.54 -22.33
N THR A 308 -25.54 16.51 -23.45
CA THR A 308 -26.68 15.62 -23.67
C THR A 308 -26.35 14.43 -24.59
N ALA A 309 -25.11 14.36 -25.09
CA ALA A 309 -24.58 13.27 -25.93
C ALA A 309 -23.18 12.88 -25.44
N ILE A 310 -22.94 11.59 -25.24
CA ILE A 310 -21.72 11.01 -24.64
C ILE A 310 -20.83 10.32 -25.68
N ASP A 311 -21.08 10.57 -26.96
CA ASP A 311 -20.97 9.45 -27.89
C ASP A 311 -19.54 9.22 -28.41
N GLU A 312 -18.60 10.17 -28.41
CA GLU A 312 -17.30 9.92 -29.06
C GLU A 312 -16.12 10.73 -28.45
N PHE A 313 -15.68 10.39 -27.22
CA PHE A 313 -14.52 11.01 -26.56
C PHE A 313 -13.14 10.54 -27.07
N LEU A 314 -13.10 9.58 -27.99
CA LEU A 314 -11.86 9.00 -28.55
C LEU A 314 -11.71 9.24 -30.05
N LEU A 315 -12.41 10.22 -30.61
CA LEU A 315 -12.34 10.52 -32.05
C LEU A 315 -10.99 11.04 -32.48
N ILE A 316 -10.27 11.73 -31.61
CA ILE A 316 -8.95 12.28 -31.88
C ILE A 316 -7.97 11.77 -30.82
N MET A 317 -6.75 11.49 -31.25
CA MET A 317 -5.65 11.02 -30.40
C MET A 317 -4.38 11.78 -30.72
N GLY A 318 -3.42 11.76 -29.80
CA GLY A 318 -2.10 12.34 -29.97
C GLY A 318 -1.18 11.54 -30.90
N ILE A 319 -1.69 10.95 -31.98
CA ILE A 319 -0.93 10.13 -32.93
C ILE A 319 -0.99 10.77 -34.33
N TYR A 320 0.19 11.05 -34.90
CA TYR A 320 0.34 11.87 -36.12
C TYR A 320 1.33 11.27 -37.11
N PRO A 321 1.19 11.56 -38.41
CA PRO A 321 2.25 11.27 -39.37
C PRO A 321 3.44 12.23 -39.17
N LYS A 322 4.66 11.70 -39.27
CA LYS A 322 5.90 12.48 -39.16
C LYS A 322 6.11 13.42 -40.33
N VAL A 323 5.66 13.00 -41.52
CA VAL A 323 5.75 13.76 -42.75
C VAL A 323 4.41 13.76 -43.47
N THR A 324 4.08 14.89 -44.08
CA THR A 324 2.87 15.02 -44.89
C THR A 324 2.82 13.97 -46.01
N GLY A 325 1.72 13.22 -46.09
CA GLY A 325 1.51 12.18 -47.11
C GLY A 325 2.07 10.80 -46.74
N GLU A 326 2.72 10.63 -45.58
CA GLU A 326 3.24 9.33 -45.16
C GLU A 326 2.13 8.34 -44.81
N THR A 327 2.32 7.09 -45.15
CA THR A 327 1.30 6.05 -44.96
C THR A 327 1.96 4.79 -44.40
N CYS A 328 1.17 3.93 -43.76
CA CYS A 328 1.59 2.61 -43.32
C CYS A 328 0.73 1.54 -44.01
N PRO A 329 0.89 1.33 -45.34
CA PRO A 329 -0.05 0.52 -46.12
C PRO A 329 0.04 -0.94 -45.72
N GLY A 330 -1.07 -1.50 -45.25
CA GLY A 330 -1.15 -2.92 -44.88
C GLY A 330 -0.34 -3.29 -43.63
N ALA A 331 0.11 -2.29 -42.85
CA ALA A 331 0.74 -2.49 -41.56
C ALA A 331 -0.23 -2.15 -40.42
N ALA A 332 0.06 -2.70 -39.24
CA ALA A 332 -0.59 -2.31 -37.99
C ALA A 332 -0.18 -0.88 -37.60
N LEU A 333 -1.08 -0.12 -36.97
CA LEU A 333 -0.79 1.24 -36.50
C LEU A 333 -0.34 1.18 -35.05
N ASN A 334 0.96 1.00 -34.88
CA ASN A 334 1.67 1.02 -33.62
C ASN A 334 3.13 1.42 -33.86
N SER A 335 3.88 1.72 -32.79
CA SER A 335 5.28 2.17 -32.92
C SER A 335 6.25 1.12 -33.48
N VAL A 336 5.86 -0.15 -33.54
CA VAL A 336 6.71 -1.25 -34.05
C VAL A 336 6.53 -1.42 -35.56
N ASP A 337 5.29 -1.41 -36.04
CA ASP A 337 4.94 -1.75 -37.42
C ASP A 337 4.74 -0.51 -38.32
N CYS A 338 4.63 0.69 -37.74
CA CYS A 338 4.34 1.93 -38.45
C CYS A 338 5.27 3.08 -38.00
N GLU A 339 6.52 3.05 -38.46
CA GLU A 339 7.53 4.10 -38.15
C GLU A 339 7.21 5.49 -38.70
N ALA A 340 6.27 5.58 -39.66
CA ALA A 340 5.88 6.82 -40.32
C ALA A 340 4.97 7.70 -39.44
N PHE A 341 4.54 7.17 -38.30
CA PHE A 341 3.70 7.86 -37.33
C PHE A 341 4.42 7.98 -35.98
N GLU A 342 4.01 8.94 -35.18
CA GLU A 342 4.53 9.19 -33.83
C GLU A 342 3.46 9.72 -32.88
N ALA A 343 3.70 9.51 -31.59
CA ALA A 343 2.94 10.16 -30.53
C ALA A 343 3.44 11.59 -30.29
N ASN A 344 2.55 12.51 -29.92
CA ASN A 344 2.93 13.89 -29.54
C ASN A 344 3.88 13.98 -28.35
N ASP A 345 3.77 13.06 -27.41
CA ASP A 345 4.64 12.97 -26.24
C ASP A 345 5.98 12.27 -26.54
N GLY A 346 6.19 11.82 -27.78
CA GLY A 346 7.40 11.11 -28.22
C GLY A 346 7.53 9.69 -27.66
N GLY A 347 6.54 9.19 -26.92
CA GLY A 347 6.49 7.84 -26.38
C GLY A 347 6.02 6.79 -27.39
N PRO A 348 6.04 5.50 -27.01
CA PRO A 348 5.39 4.47 -27.79
C PRO A 348 3.87 4.70 -27.85
N PHE A 349 3.26 4.21 -28.93
CA PHE A 349 1.82 4.20 -29.11
C PHE A 349 1.36 2.87 -29.72
N TRP A 350 0.11 2.53 -29.45
CA TRP A 350 -0.59 1.38 -29.99
C TRP A 350 -2.03 1.76 -30.33
N ALA A 351 -2.44 1.64 -31.59
CA ALA A 351 -3.82 1.88 -31.99
C ALA A 351 -4.52 0.62 -32.52
N SER A 352 -3.80 -0.21 -33.30
CA SER A 352 -4.33 -1.48 -33.79
C SER A 352 -3.23 -2.43 -34.20
N ASN A 353 -3.47 -3.73 -34.08
CA ASN A 353 -2.67 -4.81 -34.67
C ASN A 353 -3.19 -5.25 -36.05
N ALA A 354 -4.35 -4.76 -36.47
CA ALA A 354 -4.93 -5.09 -37.76
C ALA A 354 -4.49 -4.08 -38.82
N PRO A 355 -4.10 -4.54 -40.02
CA PRO A 355 -3.96 -3.64 -41.15
C PRO A 355 -5.34 -3.14 -41.54
N PHE A 356 -5.49 -1.83 -41.67
CA PHE A 356 -6.77 -1.25 -42.02
C PHE A 356 -7.01 -1.29 -43.53
N GLU A 357 -8.21 -1.68 -43.96
CA GLU A 357 -8.63 -1.51 -45.35
C GLU A 357 -8.86 0.00 -45.62
N GLY A 358 -7.86 0.64 -46.23
CA GLY A 358 -7.95 2.03 -46.69
C GLY A 358 -7.18 3.09 -45.89
N GLN A 359 -6.17 2.71 -45.08
CA GLN A 359 -5.39 3.68 -44.31
C GLN A 359 -3.91 3.85 -44.68
N PRO A 360 -3.37 5.04 -44.36
CA PRO A 360 -4.05 6.33 -44.36
C PRO A 360 -4.41 6.70 -45.80
N SER A 361 -5.54 7.40 -46.00
CA SER A 361 -5.74 8.11 -47.26
C SER A 361 -4.53 9.02 -47.51
N THR A 362 -4.13 9.28 -48.76
CA THR A 362 -3.00 10.19 -49.09
C THR A 362 -3.28 11.65 -48.77
N SER A 363 -4.28 11.91 -47.93
CA SER A 363 -4.79 13.22 -47.51
C SER A 363 -4.42 13.55 -46.06
N ASN A 364 -3.51 12.78 -45.45
CA ASN A 364 -2.92 13.13 -44.17
C ASN A 364 -1.87 14.25 -44.30
N CYS A 365 -1.68 14.99 -43.22
CA CYS A 365 -0.69 16.06 -43.12
C CYS A 365 0.05 15.99 -41.80
N GLU A 366 1.28 16.49 -41.81
CA GLU A 366 2.15 16.57 -40.63
C GLU A 366 1.45 17.33 -39.51
N GLY A 367 1.36 16.72 -38.32
CA GLY A 367 0.71 17.29 -37.14
C GLY A 367 -0.82 17.43 -37.23
N CYS A 368 -1.47 16.87 -38.25
CA CYS A 368 -2.92 16.91 -38.39
C CYS A 368 -3.58 15.75 -37.66
N SER A 369 -4.75 15.98 -37.07
CA SER A 369 -5.55 14.93 -36.42
C SER A 369 -6.10 13.92 -37.42
N GLY A 370 -5.96 12.64 -37.08
CA GLY A 370 -6.81 11.57 -37.60
C GLY A 370 -8.13 11.50 -36.83
N LEU A 371 -9.21 11.09 -37.50
CA LEU A 371 -10.44 10.66 -36.84
C LEU A 371 -10.45 9.14 -36.72
N TYR A 372 -10.60 8.63 -35.50
CA TYR A 372 -10.58 7.21 -35.17
C TYR A 372 -11.98 6.67 -34.95
N GLY A 373 -12.23 5.45 -35.45
CA GLY A 373 -13.44 4.68 -35.24
C GLY A 373 -13.12 3.34 -34.59
N PHE A 374 -14.04 2.88 -33.74
CA PHE A 374 -13.89 1.68 -32.93
C PHE A 374 -14.93 0.63 -33.30
N ASP A 375 -14.57 -0.64 -33.10
CA ASP A 375 -15.56 -1.71 -33.07
C ASP A 375 -16.21 -1.85 -31.69
N GLU A 376 -17.11 -2.83 -31.55
CA GLU A 376 -17.82 -3.10 -30.29
C GLU A 376 -16.92 -3.56 -29.14
N ASN A 377 -15.67 -3.95 -29.41
CA ASN A 377 -14.70 -4.40 -28.43
C ASN A 377 -13.69 -3.31 -28.05
N GLY A 378 -13.82 -2.10 -28.61
CA GLY A 378 -12.91 -0.98 -28.36
C GLY A 378 -11.60 -1.03 -29.15
N ALA A 379 -11.49 -1.90 -30.15
CA ALA A 379 -10.35 -1.90 -31.06
C ALA A 379 -10.57 -0.88 -32.18
N VAL A 380 -9.52 -0.16 -32.58
CA VAL A 380 -9.60 0.73 -33.75
C VAL A 380 -9.86 -0.13 -34.98
N ASN A 381 -10.94 0.17 -35.70
CA ASN A 381 -11.31 -0.51 -36.95
C ASN A 381 -11.19 0.39 -38.17
N TYR A 382 -11.15 1.71 -37.98
CA TYR A 382 -11.05 2.71 -39.03
C TYR A 382 -10.39 3.99 -38.51
N MET A 383 -9.71 4.70 -39.41
CA MET A 383 -9.11 6.01 -39.18
C MET A 383 -9.07 6.76 -40.51
N THR A 384 -9.30 8.07 -40.47
CA THR A 384 -9.29 8.93 -41.66
C THR A 384 -8.75 10.31 -41.39
N PHE A 385 -8.21 10.94 -42.43
CA PHE A 385 -7.73 12.32 -42.40
C PHE A 385 -8.57 13.17 -43.34
N TYR A 386 -9.05 14.31 -42.86
CA TYR A 386 -9.70 15.31 -43.69
C TYR A 386 -8.71 16.37 -44.15
N ALA A 387 -8.82 16.78 -45.42
CA ALA A 387 -7.96 17.80 -46.03
C ALA A 387 -8.29 19.25 -45.59
N ILE A 388 -9.11 19.42 -44.55
CA ILE A 388 -9.42 20.74 -43.98
C ILE A 388 -8.36 21.12 -42.93
N LYS A 389 -8.24 22.42 -42.64
CA LYS A 389 -7.14 22.99 -41.84
C LYS A 389 -6.99 22.29 -40.48
N GLY A 390 -5.99 21.41 -40.34
CA GLY A 390 -5.62 20.76 -39.08
C GLY A 390 -6.06 19.31 -38.94
N GLY A 391 -6.82 18.75 -39.90
CA GLY A 391 -7.30 17.36 -39.84
C GLY A 391 -8.73 17.24 -39.30
N GLY A 392 -9.01 16.14 -38.60
CA GLY A 392 -10.30 15.90 -37.92
C GLY A 392 -10.50 16.76 -36.68
N GLU A 393 -11.65 17.38 -36.52
CA GLU A 393 -11.96 18.17 -35.32
C GLU A 393 -12.98 17.43 -34.45
N SER A 394 -12.84 17.56 -33.13
CA SER A 394 -13.82 17.05 -32.16
C SER A 394 -14.08 18.05 -31.05
N GLU A 395 -15.34 18.15 -30.61
CA GLU A 395 -15.72 18.87 -29.38
C GLU A 395 -15.43 18.03 -28.13
N THR A 396 -15.42 16.71 -28.27
CA THR A 396 -15.19 15.75 -27.18
C THR A 396 -13.90 14.97 -27.42
N PHE A 397 -12.99 14.99 -26.46
CA PHE A 397 -11.74 14.24 -26.52
C PHE A 397 -11.26 13.85 -25.12
N MET A 398 -10.26 12.98 -25.04
CA MET A 398 -9.64 12.56 -23.79
C MET A 398 -8.26 13.14 -23.62
N CYS A 399 -7.94 13.54 -22.39
CA CYS A 399 -6.57 13.85 -21.98
C CYS A 399 -6.09 12.79 -20.98
N HIS A 400 -4.78 12.60 -20.91
CA HIS A 400 -4.13 11.76 -19.92
C HIS A 400 -2.84 12.40 -19.40
N ILE A 401 -2.34 11.97 -18.24
CA ILE A 401 -1.09 12.51 -17.69
C ILE A 401 0.13 12.04 -18.51
N GLY A 402 0.09 10.81 -19.04
CA GLY A 402 1.16 10.27 -19.90
C GLY A 402 2.46 9.90 -19.14
N ASP A 403 2.40 9.80 -17.82
CA ASP A 403 3.49 9.36 -16.95
C ASP A 403 3.74 7.84 -16.99
N LYS A 404 2.72 7.06 -17.38
CA LYS A 404 2.83 5.64 -17.74
C LYS A 404 3.01 5.46 -19.26
N GLN A 405 4.06 4.75 -19.66
CA GLN A 405 4.52 4.55 -21.04
C GLN A 405 4.47 3.09 -21.46
#